data_AF-A0A968F6G3-F1
#
_entry.id   AF-A0A968F6G3-F1
#
_cell.length_a   1.000
_cell.length_b   1.000
_cell.length_c   1.000
_cell.angle_alpha   90.00
_cell.angle_beta   90.00
_cell.angle_gamma   90.00
#
_symmetry.space_group_name_H-M   'P 1'
#
loop_
_entity.id
_entity.type
_entity.pdbx_description
1 polymer ?
#
loop_
_entity_poly.entity_id
_entity_poly.type
_entity_poly.pdbx_seq_one_letter_code
_entity_poly.pdbx_strand_id
1 'polypeptide(L)' 'SVRAKAAHSLGLIKDASTIEKLVMTMKDSDPEVRQQAAEALGKMKRSRAIPALISALRDEDPSVRSTATWALNEIKHSE' A
#
# COMPACT_ATOMS: atom_id res chain seq x y z
N SER A 1 -8.31 12.48 -1.48
CA SER A 1 -7.35 13.56 -1.88
C SER A 1 -6.73 13.34 -3.28
N VAL A 2 -6.13 14.37 -3.93
CA VAL A 2 -5.30 14.19 -5.16
C VAL A 2 -4.17 13.19 -4.92
N ARG A 3 -3.56 13.22 -3.74
CA ARG A 3 -2.49 12.27 -3.34
C ARG A 3 -2.98 10.82 -3.28
N ALA A 4 -4.17 10.61 -2.72
CA ALA A 4 -4.80 9.30 -2.63
C ALA A 4 -5.10 8.73 -4.02
N LYS A 5 -5.64 9.56 -4.93
CA LYS A 5 -5.86 9.18 -6.33
C LYS A 5 -4.57 8.83 -7.05
N ALA A 6 -3.49 9.59 -6.83
CA ALA A 6 -2.18 9.29 -7.40
C ALA A 6 -1.63 7.94 -6.92
N ALA A 7 -1.72 7.65 -5.61
CA ALA A 7 -1.33 6.35 -5.06
C ALA A 7 -2.12 5.20 -5.70
N HIS A 8 -3.43 5.36 -5.81
CA HIS A 8 -4.30 4.38 -6.47
C HIS A 8 -3.90 4.13 -7.94
N SER A 9 -3.69 5.21 -8.72
CA SER A 9 -3.27 5.11 -10.12
C SER A 9 -1.92 4.38 -10.28
N LEU A 10 -0.94 4.63 -9.41
CA LEU A 10 0.34 3.92 -9.43
C LEU A 10 0.16 2.41 -9.20
N GLY A 11 -0.74 2.02 -8.29
CA GLY A 11 -1.09 0.61 -8.05
C GLY A 11 -1.72 -0.09 -9.27
N LEU A 12 -2.43 0.65 -10.12
CA LEU A 12 -3.00 0.13 -11.37
C LEU A 12 -1.93 -0.03 -12.47
N ILE A 13 -0.98 0.90 -12.53
CA ILE A 13 0.13 0.84 -13.51
C ILE A 13 1.04 -0.37 -13.22
N LYS A 14 1.19 -0.75 -11.95
CA LYS A 14 2.01 -1.88 -11.49
C LYS A 14 3.49 -1.82 -11.90
N ASP A 15 3.99 -0.62 -12.17
CA ASP A 15 5.42 -0.41 -12.45
C ASP A 15 6.23 -0.58 -11.16
N ALA A 16 7.14 -1.55 -11.15
CA ALA A 16 8.01 -1.85 -10.02
C ALA A 16 8.87 -0.65 -9.57
N SER A 17 9.16 0.31 -10.46
CA SER A 17 9.90 1.54 -10.14
C SER A 17 9.16 2.44 -9.13
N THR A 18 7.85 2.21 -8.95
CA THR A 18 6.98 3.02 -8.11
C THR A 18 6.85 2.51 -6.67
N ILE A 19 7.38 1.32 -6.37
CA ILE A 19 7.27 0.69 -5.04
C ILE A 19 7.85 1.61 -3.96
N GLU A 20 9.05 2.16 -4.17
CA GLU A 20 9.70 3.02 -3.18
C GLU A 20 8.90 4.30 -2.92
N LYS A 21 8.28 4.86 -3.98
CA LYS A 21 7.40 6.03 -3.85
C LYS A 21 6.16 5.70 -3.04
N LEU A 22 5.50 4.57 -3.33
CA LEU A 22 4.33 4.11 -2.58
C LEU A 22 4.66 3.80 -1.11
N VAL A 23 5.83 3.22 -0.83
CA VAL A 23 6.32 3.00 0.53
C VAL A 23 6.49 4.32 1.28
N MET A 24 6.99 5.38 0.63
CA MET A 24 7.06 6.71 1.25
C MET A 24 5.66 7.30 1.50
N THR A 25 4.71 7.10 0.57
CA THR A 25 3.31 7.55 0.73
C THR A 25 2.60 6.90 1.91
N MET A 26 3.05 5.72 2.37
CA MET A 26 2.54 5.10 3.60
C MET A 26 2.83 5.90 4.89
N LYS A 27 3.61 6.98 4.80
CA LYS A 27 3.89 7.90 5.92
C LYS A 27 3.10 9.21 5.84
N ASP A 28 2.16 9.33 4.91
CA ASP A 28 1.32 10.54 4.78
C ASP A 28 0.49 10.76 6.06
N SER A 29 0.26 12.02 6.42
CA SER A 29 -0.58 12.38 7.56
C SER A 29 -2.04 11.99 7.36
N ASP A 30 -2.50 11.90 6.11
CA ASP A 30 -3.87 11.54 5.76
C ASP A 30 -4.05 10.01 5.70
N PRO A 31 -4.90 9.41 6.55
CA PRO A 31 -5.13 7.97 6.54
C PRO A 31 -5.71 7.45 5.22
N GLU A 32 -6.49 8.26 4.49
CA GLU A 32 -7.00 7.88 3.15
C GLU A 32 -5.83 7.65 2.19
N VAL A 33 -4.81 8.50 2.25
CA VAL A 33 -3.61 8.40 1.41
C VAL A 33 -2.79 7.16 1.78
N ARG A 34 -2.60 6.89 3.08
CA ARG A 34 -1.90 5.68 3.56
C ARG A 34 -2.63 4.41 3.14
N GLN A 35 -3.96 4.39 3.25
CA GLN A 35 -4.80 3.27 2.83
C GLN A 35 -4.63 2.99 1.33
N GLN A 36 -4.73 4.02 0.49
CA GLN A 36 -4.58 3.86 -0.95
C GLN A 36 -3.16 3.40 -1.35
N ALA A 37 -2.13 3.81 -0.61
CA ALA A 37 -0.78 3.31 -0.80
C ALA A 37 -0.66 1.81 -0.44
N ALA A 38 -1.25 1.38 0.68
CA ALA A 38 -1.28 -0.04 1.07
C ALA A 38 -2.01 -0.89 0.02
N GLU A 39 -3.16 -0.41 -0.47
CA GLU A 39 -3.95 -1.08 -1.50
C GLU A 39 -3.16 -1.23 -2.81
N ALA A 40 -2.51 -0.15 -3.25
CA ALA A 40 -1.66 -0.14 -4.43
C ALA A 40 -0.52 -1.18 -4.33
N LEU A 41 0.19 -1.21 -3.20
CA LEU A 41 1.26 -2.18 -2.94
C LEU A 41 0.74 -3.63 -2.97
N GLY A 42 -0.45 -3.90 -2.43
CA GLY A 42 -1.11 -5.21 -2.53
C GLY A 42 -1.42 -5.60 -3.97
N LYS A 43 -2.01 -4.69 -4.76
CA LYS A 43 -2.32 -4.90 -6.19
C LYS A 43 -1.09 -5.19 -7.05
N MET A 44 0.05 -4.64 -6.68
CA MET A 44 1.33 -4.87 -7.36
C MET A 44 1.86 -6.29 -7.16
N LYS A 45 1.50 -6.96 -6.04
CA LYS A 45 1.89 -8.34 -5.75
C LYS A 45 3.41 -8.54 -5.78
N ARG A 46 4.14 -7.66 -5.08
CA ARG A 46 5.62 -7.68 -5.00
C ARG A 46 6.07 -7.86 -3.56
N SER A 47 6.89 -8.89 -3.32
CA SER A 47 7.46 -9.20 -2.00
C SER A 47 8.24 -8.03 -1.38
N ARG A 48 8.84 -7.17 -2.21
CA ARG A 48 9.53 -5.95 -1.76
C ARG A 48 8.65 -4.98 -0.95
N ALA A 49 7.33 -5.06 -1.07
CA ALA A 49 6.38 -4.24 -0.30
C ALA A 49 6.07 -4.79 1.10
N ILE A 50 6.41 -6.06 1.38
CA ILE A 50 6.02 -6.75 2.61
C ILE A 50 6.45 -5.99 3.89
N PRO A 51 7.69 -5.48 4.02
CA PRO A 51 8.10 -4.79 5.25
C PRO A 51 7.26 -3.53 5.55
N ALA A 52 6.87 -2.78 4.51
CA ALA A 52 6.03 -1.60 4.65
C ALA A 52 4.60 -1.98 5.06
N LEU A 53 4.04 -3.02 4.45
CA LEU A 53 2.71 -3.52 4.80
C LEU A 53 2.65 -4.11 6.21
N ILE A 54 3.70 -4.79 6.68
CA ILE A 54 3.80 -5.26 8.07
C ILE A 54 3.76 -4.08 9.04
N SER A 55 4.45 -2.99 8.71
CA SER A 55 4.44 -1.77 9.56
C SER A 55 3.03 -1.17 9.64
N ALA A 56 2.30 -1.17 8.51
CA ALA A 56 0.94 -0.65 8.40
C ALA A 56 -0.12 -1.47 9.17
N LEU A 57 0.18 -2.70 9.59
CA LEU A 57 -0.67 -3.45 10.51
C LEU A 57 -0.79 -2.78 11.90
N ARG A 58 0.09 -1.83 12.22
CA ARG A 58 0.10 -1.05 13.46
C ARG A 58 -0.36 0.40 13.25
N ASP A 59 -0.93 0.72 12.10
CA ASP A 59 -1.42 2.07 11.82
C ASP A 59 -2.53 2.47 12.80
N GLU A 60 -2.62 3.76 13.13
CA GLU A 60 -3.68 4.32 13.97
C GLU A 60 -5.07 4.12 13.36
N ASP A 61 -5.15 4.18 12.02
CA ASP A 61 -6.41 4.08 11.29
C ASP A 61 -6.79 2.60 11.04
N PRO A 62 -7.98 2.16 11.49
CA PRO A 62 -8.43 0.77 11.30
C PRO A 62 -8.56 0.33 9.84
N SER A 63 -8.89 1.27 8.95
CA SER A 63 -9.05 1.00 7.53
C SER A 63 -7.68 0.72 6.89
N VAL A 64 -6.65 1.46 7.28
CA VAL A 64 -5.26 1.21 6.85
C VAL A 64 -4.80 -0.18 7.32
N ARG A 65 -5.04 -0.54 8.59
CA ARG A 65 -4.70 -1.88 9.11
C ARG A 65 -5.39 -3.02 8.35
N SER A 66 -6.67 -2.84 8.05
CA SER A 66 -7.49 -3.82 7.32
C SER A 66 -6.97 -4.01 5.89
N THR A 67 -6.69 -2.90 5.19
CA THR A 67 -6.10 -2.92 3.85
C THR A 67 -4.72 -3.55 3.83
N ALA A 68 -3.88 -3.30 4.84
CA ALA A 68 -2.56 -3.91 4.95
C ALA A 68 -2.64 -5.44 5.10
N THR A 69 -3.60 -5.94 5.88
CA THR A 69 -3.86 -7.39 6.02
C THR A 69 -4.27 -8.00 4.68
N TRP A 70 -5.20 -7.36 3.96
CA TRP A 70 -5.60 -7.79 2.63
C TRP A 70 -4.42 -7.80 1.65
N ALA A 71 -3.63 -6.73 1.62
CA ALA A 71 -2.49 -6.60 0.72
C ALA A 71 -1.42 -7.67 0.95
N LEU A 72 -1.13 -8.01 2.21
CA LEU A 72 -0.22 -9.12 2.56
C LEU A 72 -0.77 -10.47 2.08
N ASN A 73 -2.08 -10.69 2.20
CA ASN A 73 -2.72 -11.90 1.71
C ASN A 73 -2.64 -12.01 0.17
N GLU A 74 -2.83 -10.90 -0.55
CA GLU A 74 -2.70 -10.86 -2.02
C GLU A 74 -1.29 -11.18 -2.51
N ILE A 75 -0.26 -10.72 -1.79
CA ILE A 75 1.13 -11.05 -2.11
C ILE A 75 1.39 -12.54 -1.86
N LYS A 76 0.92 -13.08 -0.74
CA LYS A 76 1.11 -14.49 -0.39
C LYS A 76 0.45 -15.46 -1.39
N HIS A 77 -0.70 -15.10 -1.95
CA HIS A 77 -1.41 -15.93 -2.96
C HIS A 77 -0.85 -15.76 -4.38
N SER A 78 0.17 -14.92 -4.56
CA SER A 78 0.78 -14.64 -5.88
C SER A 78 2.12 -15.33 -6.11
N GLU A 79 2.65 -16.01 -5.09
CA GLU A 79 3.77 -16.95 -5.15
C GLU A 79 3.25 -18.38 -5.31
#